data_AF-A0A7S0F803-F1
#
_entry.id   AF-A0A7S0F803-F1
#
_cell.length_a   1.000
_cell.length_b   1.000
_cell.length_c   1.000
_cell.angle_alpha   90.00
_cell.angle_beta   90.00
_cell.angle_gamma   90.00
#
_symmetry.space_group_name_H-M   'P 1'
#
loop_
_entity.id
_entity.type
_entity.pdbx_description
1 polymer ?
#
loop_
_entity_poly.entity_id
_entity_poly.type
_entity_poly.pdbx_seq_one_letter_code
_entity_poly.pdbx_strand_id
1 'polypeptide(L)'
;GVINSEEHGVQLLLMDGAPLHGLLPGALASAVCKPGVLYRVVRFLVRFLVAPLVRVLMASGPVKRALQAIIGINICLTRPTSTGTVMIQSSDPATPPAIDPNFLSTEEDTMNIISGLDLAQKIFAAGPVAKLVKQLMSCPGKQSSEEFLRDACMSYWHPTGTCAIGKCLDPQLRVHGIRGLRVADASSLPVHPRAPTQA
;
A
#
# COMPACT_ATOMS: atom_id res chain seq x y z
N GLY A 1 -10.37 -3.38 -13.42
CA GLY A 1 -9.53 -3.80 -14.56
C GLY A 1 -8.09 -3.39 -14.29
N VAL A 2 -7.11 -4.13 -14.79
CA VAL A 2 -5.68 -3.85 -14.60
C VAL A 2 -5.09 -3.32 -15.91
N ILE A 3 -4.44 -2.16 -15.88
CA ILE A 3 -3.69 -1.60 -17.01
C ILE A 3 -2.22 -1.53 -16.56
N ASN A 4 -1.33 -2.23 -17.26
CA ASN A 4 0.10 -2.18 -17.00
C ASN A 4 0.75 -1.17 -17.95
N SER A 5 1.52 -0.22 -17.41
CA SER A 5 2.41 0.63 -18.20
C SER A 5 3.82 0.05 -18.10
N GLU A 6 4.25 -0.73 -19.09
CA GLU A 6 5.60 -1.31 -19.10
C GLU A 6 6.69 -0.24 -19.16
N GLU A 7 6.40 0.89 -19.80
CA GLU A 7 7.33 2.00 -20.00
C GLU A 7 7.65 2.77 -18.70
N HIS A 8 6.74 2.77 -17.72
CA HIS A 8 6.87 3.56 -16.48
C HIS A 8 6.89 2.70 -15.21
N GLY A 9 6.90 1.36 -15.35
CA GLY A 9 6.93 0.44 -14.21
C GLY A 9 5.75 0.54 -13.24
N VAL A 10 4.65 1.19 -13.65
CA VAL A 10 3.44 1.37 -12.84
C VAL A 10 2.30 0.48 -13.31
N GLN A 11 1.52 0.01 -12.34
CA GLN A 11 0.29 -0.73 -12.57
C GLN A 11 -0.90 0.11 -12.08
N LEU A 12 -1.91 0.22 -12.93
CA LEU A 12 -3.15 0.93 -12.66
C LEU A 12 -4.27 -0.07 -12.42
N LEU A 13 -4.90 0.00 -11.25
CA LEU A 13 -6.08 -0.81 -10.92
C LEU A 13 -7.33 0.06 -10.91
N LEU A 14 -8.19 -0.12 -11.92
CA LEU A 14 -9.52 0.50 -11.96
C LEU A 14 -10.48 -0.27 -11.05
N MET A 15 -11.08 0.44 -10.09
CA MET A 15 -12.03 -0.08 -9.13
C MET A 15 -13.39 0.60 -9.29
N ASP A 16 -14.45 -0.21 -9.26
CA ASP A 16 -15.84 0.25 -9.24
C ASP A 16 -16.38 0.11 -7.80
N GLY A 17 -16.83 1.22 -7.22
CA GLY A 17 -17.20 1.34 -5.82
C GLY A 17 -16.01 1.60 -4.88
N ALA A 18 -16.30 2.26 -3.75
CA ALA A 18 -15.28 2.63 -2.78
C ALA A 18 -14.47 1.42 -2.31
N PRO A 19 -13.12 1.47 -2.37
CA PRO A 19 -12.29 0.50 -1.68
C PRO A 19 -12.47 0.77 -0.18
N LEU A 20 -13.38 0.03 0.45
CA LEU A 20 -13.53 0.00 1.91
C LEU A 20 -12.20 -0.32 2.63
N HIS A 21 -11.21 -0.85 1.91
CA HIS A 21 -9.84 -1.12 2.37
C HIS A 21 -8.87 0.06 2.15
N GLY A 22 -9.15 1.01 1.27
CA GLY A 22 -8.34 2.22 1.07
C GLY A 22 -8.82 3.42 1.90
N LEU A 23 -10.11 3.49 2.23
CA LEU A 23 -10.70 4.53 3.07
C LEU A 23 -10.49 4.32 4.58
N LEU A 24 -9.94 3.18 5.02
CA LEU A 24 -9.89 2.80 6.44
C LEU A 24 -8.51 2.60 7.10
N PRO A 25 -7.33 2.57 6.42
CA PRO A 25 -6.08 2.57 7.19
C PRO A 25 -4.87 3.26 6.49
N GLY A 26 -4.91 4.58 6.28
CA GLY A 26 -3.68 5.38 6.13
C GLY A 26 -3.40 6.13 7.44
N ALA A 27 -4.32 7.03 7.80
CA ALA A 27 -4.27 7.79 9.05
C ALA A 27 -4.38 6.93 10.31
N LEU A 28 -5.16 5.84 10.28
CA LEU A 28 -5.30 4.90 11.41
C LEU A 28 -4.12 3.91 11.53
N ALA A 29 -3.34 3.70 10.48
CA ALA A 29 -2.15 2.84 10.52
C ALA A 29 -0.90 3.61 10.97
N SER A 30 -0.76 4.87 10.53
CA SER A 30 0.35 5.77 10.87
C SER A 30 0.27 6.33 12.30
N ALA A 31 -0.94 6.63 12.81
CA ALA A 31 -1.13 7.15 14.17
C ALA A 31 -0.89 6.12 15.30
N VAL A 32 -0.44 4.90 14.97
CA VAL A 32 -0.41 3.72 15.86
C VAL A 32 1.01 3.29 16.26
N CYS A 33 2.04 4.07 15.91
CA CYS A 33 3.45 3.75 16.16
C CYS A 33 3.96 3.97 17.60
N LYS A 34 3.19 3.67 18.65
CA LYS A 34 3.74 3.51 20.02
C LYS A 34 3.09 2.34 20.79
N PRO A 35 3.85 1.30 21.16
CA PRO A 35 3.33 0.18 21.96
C PRO A 35 3.14 0.63 23.42
N GLY A 36 1.88 0.79 23.84
CA GLY A 36 1.51 1.13 25.22
C GLY A 36 0.12 0.62 25.62
N VAL A 37 -0.26 0.76 26.89
CA VAL A 37 -1.59 0.35 27.39
C VAL A 37 -2.72 1.06 26.62
N LEU A 38 -2.51 2.34 26.29
CA LEU A 38 -3.43 3.13 25.48
C LEU A 38 -3.64 2.54 24.07
N TYR A 39 -2.60 1.94 23.46
CA TYR A 39 -2.72 1.24 22.16
C TYR A 39 -3.65 0.04 22.25
N ARG A 40 -3.57 -0.77 23.32
CA ARG A 40 -4.45 -1.94 23.47
C ARG A 40 -5.91 -1.51 23.62
N VAL A 41 -6.15 -0.43 24.37
CA VAL A 41 -7.48 0.14 24.57
C VAL A 41 -8.01 0.76 23.28
N VAL A 42 -7.24 1.60 22.58
CA VAL A 42 -7.66 2.21 21.31
C VAL A 42 -7.88 1.16 20.23
N ARG A 43 -6.99 0.17 20.09
CA ARG A 43 -7.17 -0.96 19.16
C ARG A 43 -8.41 -1.78 19.48
N PHE A 44 -8.69 -2.01 20.77
CA PHE A 44 -9.90 -2.69 21.22
C PHE A 44 -11.16 -1.88 20.88
N LEU A 45 -11.18 -0.59 21.20
CA LEU A 45 -12.30 0.32 20.89
C LEU A 45 -12.54 0.46 19.38
N VAL A 46 -11.49 0.63 18.59
CA VAL A 46 -11.60 0.70 17.12
C VAL A 46 -12.14 -0.61 16.56
N ARG A 47 -11.65 -1.76 17.05
CA ARG A 47 -12.07 -3.08 16.55
C ARG A 47 -13.49 -3.48 16.97
N PHE A 48 -13.94 -3.11 18.17
CA PHE A 48 -15.20 -3.60 18.74
C PHE A 48 -16.32 -2.55 18.83
N LEU A 49 -16.01 -1.24 18.78
CA LEU A 49 -17.03 -0.18 18.70
C LEU A 49 -17.05 0.49 17.34
N VAL A 50 -15.91 0.96 16.83
CA VAL A 50 -15.88 1.78 15.60
C VAL A 50 -16.09 0.92 14.36
N ALA A 51 -15.36 -0.18 14.20
CA ALA A 51 -15.46 -1.04 13.03
C ALA A 51 -16.87 -1.65 12.80
N PRO A 52 -17.59 -2.16 13.81
CA PRO A 52 -18.96 -2.62 13.61
C PRO A 52 -19.93 -1.47 13.33
N LEU A 53 -19.77 -0.31 13.99
CA LEU A 53 -20.59 0.88 13.71
C LEU A 53 -20.38 1.38 12.28
N VAL A 54 -19.13 1.47 11.83
CA VAL A 54 -18.78 1.79 10.45
C VAL A 54 -19.37 0.73 9.52
N ARG A 55 -19.27 -0.58 9.82
CA ARG A 55 -19.93 -1.62 9.00
C ARG A 55 -21.44 -1.43 8.89
N VAL A 56 -22.13 -1.10 9.98
CA VAL A 56 -23.58 -0.84 9.98
C VAL A 56 -23.90 0.42 9.17
N LEU A 57 -23.15 1.49 9.37
CA LEU A 57 -23.30 2.74 8.62
C LEU A 57 -23.04 2.52 7.12
N MET A 58 -22.01 1.75 6.77
CA MET A 58 -21.65 1.40 5.39
C MET A 58 -22.64 0.40 4.78
N ALA A 59 -23.32 -0.42 5.59
CA ALA A 59 -24.42 -1.28 5.15
C ALA A 59 -25.74 -0.51 4.95
N SER A 60 -25.83 0.73 5.44
CA SER A 60 -27.01 1.56 5.22
C SER A 60 -27.19 1.92 3.74
N GLY A 61 -28.42 1.79 3.25
CA GLY A 61 -28.76 2.00 1.84
C GLY A 61 -28.34 3.36 1.24
N PRO A 62 -28.33 4.48 1.98
CA PRO A 62 -27.87 5.77 1.46
C PRO A 62 -26.34 5.86 1.32
N VAL A 63 -25.58 5.42 2.32
CA VAL A 63 -24.11 5.48 2.31
C VAL A 63 -23.54 4.51 1.28
N LYS A 64 -24.11 3.30 1.19
CA LYS A 64 -23.74 2.31 0.17
C LYS A 64 -23.95 2.86 -1.26
N ARG A 65 -25.07 3.56 -1.50
CA ARG A 65 -25.35 4.19 -2.81
C ARG A 65 -24.39 5.34 -3.14
N ALA A 66 -24.02 6.16 -2.15
CA ALA A 66 -23.05 7.24 -2.34
C ALA A 66 -21.64 6.68 -2.67
N LEU A 67 -21.23 5.62 -2.00
CA LEU A 67 -19.91 4.99 -2.22
C LEU A 67 -19.83 4.14 -3.49
N GLN A 68 -20.96 3.59 -3.94
CA GLN A 68 -21.07 2.94 -5.26
C GLN A 68 -20.96 3.93 -6.43
N ALA A 69 -21.01 5.25 -6.17
CA ALA A 69 -20.84 6.27 -7.19
C ALA A 69 -19.38 6.75 -7.35
N ILE A 70 -18.41 6.08 -6.70
CA ILE A 70 -16.99 6.43 -6.77
C ILE A 70 -16.25 5.43 -7.65
N ILE A 71 -15.54 5.95 -8.64
CA ILE A 71 -14.60 5.20 -9.49
C ILE A 71 -13.20 5.68 -9.15
N GLY A 72 -12.27 4.76 -8.90
CA GLY A 72 -10.90 5.06 -8.53
C GLY A 72 -9.88 4.30 -9.36
N ILE A 73 -8.70 4.89 -9.53
CA ILE A 73 -7.51 4.22 -10.07
C ILE A 73 -6.45 4.22 -8.99
N ASN A 74 -6.02 3.03 -8.55
CA ASN A 74 -4.84 2.90 -7.71
C ASN A 74 -3.60 2.82 -8.61
N ILE A 75 -2.56 3.57 -8.26
CA ILE A 75 -1.27 3.57 -8.94
C ILE A 75 -0.29 2.88 -8.01
N CYS A 76 0.32 1.78 -8.47
CA CYS A 76 1.34 1.08 -7.72
C CYS A 76 2.61 0.91 -8.55
N LEU A 77 3.76 1.03 -7.90
CA LEU A 77 5.06 0.70 -8.48
C LEU A 77 5.23 -0.81 -8.51
N THR A 78 5.48 -1.36 -9.68
CA THR A 78 5.72 -2.81 -9.86
C THR A 78 7.19 -3.18 -9.67
N ARG A 79 8.09 -2.19 -9.78
CA ARG A 79 9.52 -2.33 -9.56
C ARG A 79 10.03 -1.12 -8.75
N PRO A 80 9.68 -1.03 -7.46
CA PRO A 80 10.20 0.04 -6.62
C PRO A 80 11.72 -0.06 -6.51
N THR A 81 12.39 1.09 -6.59
CA THR A 81 13.82 1.24 -6.35
C THR A 81 14.12 1.68 -4.92
N SER A 82 13.16 2.31 -4.25
CA SER A 82 13.18 2.54 -2.81
C SER A 82 13.21 1.23 -2.02
N THR A 83 14.10 1.17 -1.02
CA THR A 83 14.19 0.04 -0.09
C THR A 83 14.13 0.53 1.35
N GLY A 84 13.43 -0.23 2.18
CA GLY A 84 13.25 0.05 3.61
C GLY A 84 13.96 -0.96 4.53
N THR A 85 13.64 -0.87 5.82
CA THR A 85 14.20 -1.74 6.86
C THR A 85 13.12 -2.28 7.79
N VAL A 86 13.41 -3.44 8.39
CA VAL A 86 12.65 -4.02 9.50
C VAL A 86 13.65 -4.42 10.57
N MET A 87 13.57 -3.77 11.73
CA MET A 87 14.57 -3.92 12.80
C MET A 87 13.90 -4.31 14.12
N ILE A 88 14.50 -5.26 14.84
CA ILE A 88 14.10 -5.56 16.21
C ILE A 88 14.38 -4.36 17.11
N GLN A 89 13.50 -4.09 18.07
CA GLN A 89 13.69 -3.00 19.05
C GLN A 89 13.98 -3.51 20.46
N SER A 90 13.81 -4.81 20.69
CA SER A 90 13.91 -5.46 22.00
C SER A 90 14.26 -6.93 21.82
N SER A 91 14.75 -7.57 22.88
CA SER A 91 14.91 -9.02 22.96
C SER A 91 13.59 -9.76 23.24
N ASP A 92 12.55 -9.05 23.69
CA ASP A 92 11.20 -9.62 23.86
C ASP A 92 10.51 -9.78 22.49
N PRO A 93 10.22 -11.01 22.03
CA PRO A 93 9.59 -11.26 20.74
C PRO A 93 8.15 -10.72 20.64
N ALA A 94 7.51 -10.36 21.76
CA ALA A 94 6.20 -9.71 21.76
C ALA A 94 6.27 -8.21 21.42
N THR A 95 7.47 -7.62 21.42
CA THR A 95 7.67 -6.22 21.04
C THR A 95 7.59 -6.08 19.51
N PRO A 96 6.71 -5.23 18.96
CA PRO A 96 6.65 -4.99 17.53
C PRO A 96 8.01 -4.49 16.98
N PRO A 97 8.43 -4.91 15.78
CA PRO A 97 9.64 -4.37 15.16
C PRO A 97 9.43 -2.93 14.69
N ALA A 98 10.54 -2.18 14.57
CA ALA A 98 10.55 -0.94 13.82
C ALA A 98 10.51 -1.26 12.32
N ILE A 99 9.51 -0.74 11.62
CA ILE A 99 9.34 -0.92 10.18
C ILE A 99 9.39 0.46 9.55
N ASP A 100 10.37 0.67 8.66
CA ASP A 100 10.47 1.87 7.85
C ASP A 100 10.56 1.44 6.37
N PRO A 101 9.45 1.48 5.61
CA PRO A 101 9.45 1.14 4.20
C PRO A 101 10.26 2.11 3.33
N ASN A 102 10.54 3.32 3.81
CA ASN A 102 11.29 4.36 3.12
C ASN A 102 10.73 4.67 1.71
N PHE A 103 9.38 4.80 1.62
CA PHE A 103 8.67 5.05 0.36
C PHE A 103 9.12 6.34 -0.31
N LEU A 104 9.20 6.32 -1.65
CA LEU A 104 9.53 7.48 -2.48
C LEU A 104 10.86 8.15 -2.07
N SER A 105 11.81 7.35 -1.59
CA SER A 105 13.16 7.79 -1.25
C SER A 105 14.07 7.98 -2.46
N THR A 106 13.66 7.50 -3.63
CA THR A 106 14.38 7.70 -4.90
C THR A 106 13.59 8.62 -5.82
N GLU A 107 14.33 9.38 -6.63
CA GLU A 107 13.76 10.23 -7.67
C GLU A 107 12.98 9.40 -8.70
N GLU A 108 13.48 8.21 -9.04
CA GLU A 108 12.85 7.29 -10.00
C GLU A 108 11.45 6.85 -9.54
N ASP A 109 11.29 6.44 -8.28
CA ASP A 109 10.00 6.01 -7.75
C ASP A 109 9.01 7.17 -7.71
N THR A 110 9.49 8.36 -7.37
CA THR A 110 8.70 9.61 -7.36
C THR A 110 8.21 9.93 -8.77
N MET A 111 9.11 10.00 -9.75
CA MET A 111 8.79 10.32 -11.15
C MET A 111 7.84 9.30 -11.79
N ASN A 112 7.99 8.01 -11.47
CA ASN A 112 7.10 6.97 -11.95
C ASN A 112 5.67 7.12 -11.40
N ILE A 113 5.52 7.43 -10.11
CA ILE A 113 4.19 7.72 -9.53
C ILE A 113 3.56 8.97 -10.15
N ILE A 114 4.32 10.05 -10.34
CA ILE A 114 3.85 11.28 -11.00
C ILE A 114 3.33 10.95 -12.40
N SER A 115 4.10 10.18 -13.17
CA SER A 115 3.71 9.74 -14.52
C SER A 115 2.43 8.89 -14.50
N GLY A 116 2.28 8.03 -13.50
CA GLY A 116 1.06 7.25 -13.27
C GLY A 116 -0.15 8.12 -12.94
N LEU A 117 0.02 9.18 -12.15
CA LEU A 117 -1.03 10.16 -11.82
C LEU A 117 -1.47 10.92 -13.06
N ASP A 118 -0.54 11.38 -13.88
CA ASP A 118 -0.84 12.06 -15.15
C ASP A 118 -1.59 11.13 -16.12
N LEU A 119 -1.20 9.86 -16.19
CA LEU A 119 -1.90 8.87 -17.00
C LEU A 119 -3.33 8.61 -16.47
N ALA A 120 -3.50 8.47 -15.15
CA ALA A 120 -4.81 8.30 -14.54
C ALA A 120 -5.74 9.49 -14.82
N GLN A 121 -5.23 10.72 -14.77
CA GLN A 121 -5.97 11.93 -15.15
C GLN A 121 -6.41 11.89 -16.61
N LYS A 122 -5.50 11.53 -17.53
CA LYS A 122 -5.82 11.38 -18.95
C LYS A 122 -6.89 10.31 -19.17
N ILE A 123 -6.83 9.19 -18.45
CA ILE A 123 -7.84 8.11 -18.52
C ILE A 123 -9.20 8.64 -18.07
N PHE A 124 -9.29 9.31 -16.92
CA PHE A 124 -10.56 9.85 -16.42
C PHE A 124 -11.13 10.97 -17.30
N ALA A 125 -10.28 11.69 -18.04
CA ALA A 125 -10.70 12.71 -19.00
C ALA A 125 -11.06 12.15 -20.39
N ALA A 126 -10.81 10.86 -20.66
CA ALA A 126 -10.97 10.26 -21.98
C ALA A 126 -12.08 9.20 -22.05
N GLY A 127 -12.56 8.95 -23.27
CA GLY A 127 -13.40 7.80 -23.58
C GLY A 127 -14.74 7.75 -22.82
N PRO A 128 -15.35 6.55 -22.69
CA PRO A 128 -16.64 6.38 -22.02
C PRO A 128 -16.62 6.73 -20.52
N VAL A 129 -15.47 6.55 -19.85
CA VAL A 129 -15.36 6.80 -18.40
C VAL A 129 -15.50 8.30 -18.07
N ALA A 130 -15.09 9.19 -18.97
CA ALA A 130 -15.27 10.63 -18.80
C ALA A 130 -16.75 11.03 -18.60
N LYS A 131 -17.70 10.28 -19.17
CA LYS A 131 -19.14 10.51 -18.98
C LYS A 131 -19.64 10.14 -17.58
N LEU A 132 -18.88 9.32 -16.85
CA LEU A 132 -19.19 8.88 -15.49
C LEU A 132 -18.57 9.81 -14.44
N VAL A 133 -17.54 10.57 -14.79
CA VAL A 133 -16.84 11.49 -13.89
C VAL A 133 -17.60 12.81 -13.79
N LYS A 134 -18.28 13.03 -12.65
CA LYS A 134 -18.96 14.30 -12.35
C LYS A 134 -18.05 15.32 -11.64
N GLN A 135 -17.15 14.82 -10.81
CA GLN A 135 -16.20 15.62 -10.03
C GLN A 135 -14.98 14.77 -9.71
N LEU A 136 -13.78 15.35 -9.83
CA LEU A 136 -12.55 14.72 -9.36
C LEU A 136 -12.37 15.05 -7.86
N MET A 137 -12.35 14.02 -7.00
CA MET A 137 -12.26 14.19 -5.54
C MET A 137 -10.83 14.41 -5.04
N SER A 138 -9.83 13.87 -5.75
CA SER A 138 -8.43 14.01 -5.40
C SER A 138 -7.64 14.11 -6.68
N CYS A 139 -7.51 15.34 -7.19
CA CYS A 139 -6.62 15.64 -8.29
C CYS A 139 -5.64 16.70 -7.78
N PRO A 140 -4.38 16.33 -7.50
CA PRO A 140 -3.37 17.37 -7.39
C PRO A 140 -3.34 18.15 -8.71
N GLY A 141 -3.03 19.45 -8.64
CA GLY A 141 -2.82 20.26 -9.85
C GLY A 141 -1.65 19.73 -10.68
N LYS A 142 -1.27 20.45 -11.75
CA LYS A 142 -0.18 20.09 -12.69
C LYS A 142 1.19 19.77 -12.05
N GLN A 143 1.35 20.03 -10.77
CA GLN A 143 2.49 19.58 -9.97
C GLN A 143 1.92 18.81 -8.79
N SER A 144 1.91 17.49 -8.88
CA SER A 144 1.87 16.60 -7.72
C SER A 144 3.07 16.93 -6.85
N SER A 145 2.87 17.89 -5.93
CA SER A 145 3.90 18.32 -4.99
C SER A 145 4.38 17.09 -4.22
N GLU A 146 5.68 17.02 -3.93
CA GLU A 146 6.23 15.94 -3.10
C GLU A 146 5.45 15.80 -1.78
N GLU A 147 4.93 16.90 -1.24
CA GLU A 147 4.08 16.93 -0.06
C GLU A 147 2.77 16.14 -0.27
N PHE A 148 2.09 16.33 -1.41
CA PHE A 148 0.93 15.52 -1.76
C PHE A 148 1.29 14.03 -1.88
N LEU A 149 2.42 13.71 -2.53
CA LEU A 149 2.86 12.32 -2.68
C LEU A 149 3.21 11.68 -1.34
N ARG A 150 3.86 12.42 -0.43
CA ARG A 150 4.16 11.94 0.92
C ARG A 150 2.90 11.64 1.72
N ASP A 151 1.86 12.45 1.60
CA ASP A 151 0.60 12.25 2.32
C ASP A 151 -0.30 11.18 1.68
N ALA A 152 -0.28 11.06 0.35
CA ALA A 152 -1.10 10.12 -0.40
C ALA A 152 -0.49 8.71 -0.51
N CYS A 153 0.84 8.59 -0.40
CA CYS A 153 1.51 7.31 -0.55
C CYS A 153 1.21 6.39 0.63
N MET A 154 0.83 5.15 0.31
CA MET A 154 0.59 4.11 1.29
C MET A 154 1.09 2.76 0.77
N SER A 155 1.27 1.81 1.68
CA SER A 155 1.62 0.45 1.30
C SER A 155 0.51 -0.19 0.48
N TYR A 156 0.90 -0.88 -0.59
CA TYR A 156 0.02 -1.77 -1.35
C TYR A 156 -0.03 -3.20 -0.76
N TRP A 157 0.41 -3.37 0.49
CA TRP A 157 0.40 -4.62 1.28
C TRP A 157 1.15 -5.81 0.67
N HIS A 158 2.22 -5.53 -0.07
CA HIS A 158 3.11 -6.54 -0.64
C HIS A 158 4.58 -6.39 -0.16
N PRO A 159 4.88 -6.41 1.16
CA PRO A 159 6.26 -6.36 1.61
C PRO A 159 7.02 -7.64 1.24
N THR A 160 8.25 -7.50 0.76
CA THR A 160 9.11 -8.62 0.33
C THR A 160 10.58 -8.34 0.66
N GLY A 161 11.43 -9.37 0.67
CA GLY A 161 12.88 -9.22 0.59
C GLY A 161 13.62 -8.84 1.89
N THR A 162 12.98 -8.96 3.06
CA THR A 162 13.63 -8.68 4.35
C THR A 162 14.66 -9.74 4.77
N CYS A 163 14.65 -10.93 4.17
CA CYS A 163 15.60 -12.02 4.42
C CYS A 163 15.97 -12.70 3.08
N ALA A 164 16.46 -11.93 2.12
CA ALA A 164 16.53 -12.37 0.73
C ALA A 164 17.62 -13.41 0.40
N ILE A 165 17.36 -14.22 -0.63
CA ILE A 165 18.38 -15.06 -1.29
C ILE A 165 19.54 -14.18 -1.80
N GLY A 166 20.77 -14.62 -1.57
CA GLY A 166 22.00 -13.90 -1.93
C GLY A 166 22.40 -12.81 -0.93
N LYS A 167 21.58 -12.51 0.07
CA LYS A 167 21.92 -11.65 1.22
C LYS A 167 21.95 -12.44 2.53
N CYS A 168 20.82 -13.04 2.90
CA CYS A 168 20.67 -13.79 4.14
C CYS A 168 20.60 -15.30 3.90
N LEU A 169 20.12 -15.70 2.72
CA LEU A 169 19.84 -17.09 2.37
C LEU A 169 20.66 -17.56 1.17
N ASP A 170 20.99 -18.84 1.15
CA ASP A 170 21.46 -19.52 -0.06
C ASP A 170 20.30 -19.80 -1.04
N PRO A 171 20.59 -20.24 -2.30
CA PRO A 171 19.54 -20.59 -3.27
C PRO A 171 18.59 -21.71 -2.84
N GLN A 172 18.92 -22.46 -1.78
CA GLN A 172 18.07 -23.49 -1.18
C GLN A 172 17.31 -22.97 0.05
N LEU A 173 17.21 -21.65 0.22
CA LEU A 173 16.52 -20.96 1.32
C LEU A 173 17.14 -21.18 2.70
N ARG A 174 18.39 -21.64 2.78
CA ARG A 174 19.06 -21.88 4.05
C ARG A 174 19.72 -20.61 4.55
N VAL A 175 19.58 -20.35 5.85
CA VAL A 175 20.21 -19.18 6.48
C VAL A 175 21.72 -19.37 6.52
N HIS A 176 22.47 -18.38 6.04
CA HIS A 176 23.92 -18.42 6.06
C HIS A 176 24.47 -18.59 7.49
N GLY A 177 25.41 -19.52 7.66
CA GLY A 177 26.05 -19.79 8.95
C GLY A 177 25.22 -20.60 9.96
N ILE A 178 23.96 -20.93 9.67
CA ILE A 178 23.08 -21.66 10.60
C ILE A 178 22.62 -22.98 9.96
N ARG A 179 22.95 -24.10 10.59
CA ARG A 179 22.50 -25.43 10.13
C ARG A 179 21.05 -25.69 10.52
N GLY A 180 20.29 -26.29 9.61
CA GLY A 180 18.92 -26.73 9.88
C GLY A 180 17.86 -25.61 9.88
N LEU A 181 18.22 -24.37 9.56
CA LEU A 181 17.29 -23.23 9.51
C LEU A 181 17.05 -22.77 8.07
N ARG A 182 15.77 -22.56 7.73
CA ARG A 182 15.33 -22.01 6.44
C ARG A 182 14.25 -20.95 6.63
N VAL A 183 14.12 -20.06 5.66
CA VAL A 183 13.05 -19.06 5.59
C VAL A 183 12.33 -19.22 4.25
N ALA A 184 11.04 -19.54 4.29
CA ALA A 184 10.23 -19.90 3.12
C ALA A 184 8.94 -19.08 3.04
N ASP A 185 9.10 -17.76 3.02
CA ASP A 185 8.02 -16.79 2.79
C ASP A 185 8.51 -15.67 1.85
N ALA A 186 7.69 -14.64 1.66
CA ALA A 186 7.99 -13.52 0.79
C ALA A 186 9.24 -12.70 1.19
N SER A 187 9.75 -12.85 2.41
CA SER A 187 11.02 -12.25 2.84
C SER A 187 12.22 -12.80 2.08
N SER A 188 12.12 -14.03 1.56
CA SER A 188 13.19 -14.69 0.80
C SER A 188 13.39 -14.16 -0.62
N LEU A 189 12.41 -13.43 -1.15
CA LEU A 189 12.43 -12.93 -2.52
C LEU A 189 13.53 -11.87 -2.71
N PRO A 190 14.46 -12.05 -3.66
CA PRO A 190 15.56 -11.10 -3.89
C PRO A 190 15.12 -9.79 -4.54
N VAL A 191 14.02 -9.81 -5.29
CA VAL A 191 13.44 -8.66 -5.98
C VAL A 191 11.93 -8.73 -5.82
N HIS A 192 11.29 -7.57 -5.69
CA HIS A 192 9.83 -7.48 -5.63
C HIS A 192 9.19 -8.06 -6.91
N PRO A 193 8.22 -9.00 -6.81
CA PRO A 193 7.58 -9.58 -7.97
C PRO A 193 6.65 -8.57 -8.65
N ARG A 194 6.58 -8.60 -9.98
CA ARG A 194 5.66 -7.78 -10.78
C ARG A 194 4.24 -8.38 -10.83
N ALA A 195 3.76 -8.83 -9.68
CA ALA A 195 2.47 -9.50 -9.52
C ALA A 195 2.03 -9.41 -8.05
N PRO A 196 0.73 -9.58 -7.76
CA PRO A 196 0.27 -9.75 -6.38
C PRO A 196 1.03 -10.91 -5.70
N THR A 197 1.58 -10.69 -4.50
CA THR A 197 2.45 -11.66 -3.81
C THR A 197 1.73 -12.93 -3.32
N GLN A 198 0.43 -13.07 -3.61
CA GLN A 198 -0.37 -14.25 -3.30
C GLN A 198 -0.48 -15.25 -4.46
N ALA A 199 -0.05 -14.85 -5.66
CA ALA A 199 -0.07 -15.68 -6.87
C ALA A 199 1.04 -16.74 -6.84
#